data_AF-A0A229GB88-F1
#
_entry.id   AF-A0A229GB88-F1
#
_cell.length_a   1.000
_cell.length_b   1.000
_cell.length_c   1.000
_cell.angle_alpha   90.00
_cell.angle_beta   90.00
_cell.angle_gamma   90.00
#
_symmetry.space_group_name_H-M   'P 1'
#
loop_
_entity.id
_entity.type
_entity.pdbx_description
1 polymer ?
#
loop_
_entity_poly.entity_id
_entity_poly.type
_entity_poly.pdbx_seq_one_letter_code
_entity_poly.pdbx_strand_id
1 'polypeptide(L)'
;MFGYRVPAPDEAMLISGGRRGQGGAPFRVVTGHGKFVLPVFRKTRFLTLAMCEAEVAERCVTKQGIVLTVRAVIAFKVGNDTESIVNAGQRFLSDQDQMSVLTGRIFAGHLRAIIGSMTVEEIITERQKLATEVLDTSKTEMAKIGLTVDSLQIQSIDDGDTGYIAAMSAPHKAAIQRQAQIAQAQAAQAAAEAEQAAARKQAEYARQTAVVQAEYSAEVDRVQAQSSQAGPLAEAHAQQEVLAARTELAQRAADLRQQQLVAEIVKPAEAEAERIRVLALAEAERMRIQAEAAASHGRVALDRMLIDQLPQIVKEAASGLSGANVNVLNGADGLGEIAAGLVGQGLTILDSVRRNLGSPDGDAEKSGGTGGGKIEIR
;
A
#
# COMPACT_ATOMS: atom_id res chain seq x y z
N MET A 1 52.12 12.67 89.12
CA MET A 1 51.18 12.78 87.97
C MET A 1 50.00 13.64 88.45
N PHE A 2 49.93 14.90 88.01
CA PHE A 2 48.99 15.90 88.54
C PHE A 2 47.54 15.43 88.35
N GLY A 3 46.73 15.48 89.41
CA GLY A 3 45.34 14.99 89.45
C GLY A 3 44.35 15.79 88.59
N TYR A 4 44.79 16.52 87.57
CA TYR A 4 43.92 17.22 86.65
C TYR A 4 43.43 16.27 85.57
N ARG A 5 42.11 16.11 85.44
CA ARG A 5 41.48 15.27 84.40
C ARG A 5 40.48 16.10 83.60
N VAL A 6 40.42 15.82 82.31
CA VAL A 6 39.55 16.50 81.34
C VAL A 6 38.71 15.44 80.65
N PRO A 7 37.37 15.51 80.69
CA PRO A 7 36.51 14.64 79.88
C PRO A 7 36.64 14.99 78.40
N ALA A 8 36.45 14.02 77.51
CA ALA A 8 36.26 14.30 76.10
C ALA A 8 34.97 15.13 75.86
N PRO A 9 34.83 15.82 74.70
CA PRO A 9 33.64 16.62 74.41
C PRO A 9 32.32 15.84 74.46
N ASP A 10 32.39 14.54 74.20
CA ASP A 10 31.31 13.56 74.19
C ASP A 10 31.29 12.70 75.47
N GLU A 11 31.92 13.14 76.57
CA GLU A 11 31.94 12.42 77.83
C GLU A 11 31.55 13.30 79.03
N ALA A 12 30.92 12.67 80.02
CA ALA A 12 30.74 13.22 81.36
C ALA A 12 31.70 12.57 82.35
N MET A 13 32.51 13.37 83.03
CA MET A 13 33.36 12.89 84.12
C MET A 13 32.58 12.87 85.44
N LEU A 14 32.43 11.67 86.01
CA LEU A 14 31.76 11.40 87.27
C LEU A 14 32.81 11.19 88.38
N ILE A 15 32.77 12.04 89.40
CA ILE A 15 33.73 12.03 90.51
C ILE A 15 33.02 11.58 91.80
N SER A 16 33.43 10.44 92.36
CA SER A 16 32.94 9.90 93.64
C SER A 16 34.03 9.94 94.72
N GLY A 17 33.65 9.85 96.01
CA GLY A 17 34.60 9.85 97.14
C GLY A 17 34.75 11.20 97.88
N GLY A 18 33.67 11.94 98.12
CA GLY A 18 33.69 13.17 98.91
C GLY A 18 32.45 13.36 99.78
N ARG A 19 32.50 14.27 100.77
CA ARG A 19 31.34 14.64 101.59
C ARG A 19 30.28 15.32 100.71
N ARG A 20 29.22 14.58 100.38
CA ARG A 20 28.03 14.93 99.58
C ARG A 20 28.33 15.34 98.12
N GLY A 21 27.63 14.71 97.17
CA GLY A 21 27.41 15.32 95.86
C GLY A 21 26.47 16.52 96.00
N GLN A 22 26.61 17.50 95.12
CA GLN A 22 25.64 18.61 95.05
C GLN A 22 24.26 18.03 94.67
N GLY A 23 23.20 18.48 95.34
CA GLY A 23 21.82 18.12 94.98
C GLY A 23 21.38 16.68 95.28
N GLY A 24 22.05 15.96 96.19
CA GLY A 24 21.65 14.60 96.57
C GLY A 24 22.18 13.49 95.63
N ALA A 25 22.92 13.85 94.58
CA ALA A 25 23.59 12.87 93.71
C ALA A 25 24.76 12.16 94.42
N PRO A 26 25.02 10.87 94.13
CA PRO A 26 26.10 10.08 94.75
C PRO A 26 27.50 10.46 94.24
N PHE A 27 27.58 11.21 93.14
CA PHE A 27 28.82 11.68 92.51
C PHE A 27 28.64 13.10 91.97
N ARG A 28 29.76 13.79 91.71
CA ARG A 28 29.77 15.10 91.04
C ARG A 28 29.97 14.92 89.54
N VAL A 29 29.12 15.57 88.75
CA VAL A 29 29.19 15.59 87.29
C VAL A 29 30.06 16.77 86.83
N VAL A 30 30.90 16.54 85.82
CA VAL A 30 31.71 17.55 85.14
C VAL A 30 31.68 17.28 83.64
N THR A 31 31.28 18.27 82.85
CA THR A 31 31.20 18.20 81.38
C THR A 31 31.93 19.41 80.77
N GLY A 32 32.55 19.23 79.61
CA GLY A 32 33.13 20.32 78.80
C GLY A 32 34.39 21.01 79.35
N HIS A 33 34.74 20.83 80.61
CA HIS A 33 35.94 21.44 81.20
C HIS A 33 36.67 20.50 82.16
N GLY A 34 37.98 20.71 82.32
CA GLY A 34 38.79 19.94 83.25
C GLY A 34 38.52 20.27 84.72
N LYS A 35 38.81 19.32 85.60
CA LYS A 35 38.74 19.51 87.05
C LYS A 35 39.88 18.80 87.76
N PHE A 36 40.37 19.41 88.84
CA PHE A 36 41.35 18.80 89.71
C PHE A 36 40.69 17.77 90.65
N VAL A 37 41.17 16.53 90.61
CA VAL A 37 40.69 15.39 91.38
C VAL A 37 41.84 14.76 92.17
N LEU A 38 41.74 14.75 93.49
CA LEU A 38 42.73 14.11 94.36
C LEU A 38 42.65 12.58 94.21
N PRO A 39 43.70 11.90 93.72
CA PRO A 39 43.65 10.47 93.39
C PRO A 39 43.52 9.53 94.59
N VAL A 40 43.89 9.99 95.80
CA VAL A 40 43.86 9.16 97.02
C VAL A 40 42.45 9.08 97.63
N PHE A 41 41.65 10.14 97.51
CA PHE A 41 40.34 10.22 98.16
C PHE A 41 39.16 10.10 97.20
N ARG A 42 39.39 10.28 95.89
CA ARG A 42 38.33 10.36 94.88
C ARG A 42 38.56 9.40 93.73
N LYS A 43 37.48 8.75 93.27
CA LYS A 43 37.47 7.91 92.07
C LYS A 43 36.83 8.69 90.92
N THR A 44 37.38 8.55 89.72
CA THR A 44 36.86 9.16 88.49
C THR A 44 36.42 8.08 87.52
N ARG A 45 35.21 8.19 86.99
CA ARG A 45 34.73 7.39 85.87
C ARG A 45 34.17 8.30 84.79
N PHE A 46 34.19 7.84 83.56
CA PHE A 46 33.65 8.57 82.41
C PHE A 46 32.38 7.85 81.94
N LEU A 47 31.36 8.64 81.61
CA LEU A 47 30.13 8.19 81.01
C LEU A 47 30.05 8.80 79.61
N THR A 48 29.81 7.97 78.60
CA THR A 48 29.64 8.46 77.23
C THR A 48 28.34 9.27 77.10
N LEU A 49 28.45 10.42 76.47
CA LEU A 49 27.33 11.26 76.00
C LEU A 49 27.18 11.17 74.47
N ALA A 50 28.00 10.33 73.83
CA ALA A 50 27.91 10.09 72.40
C ALA A 50 26.56 9.46 72.03
N MET A 51 26.21 9.64 70.76
CA MET A 51 25.03 9.04 70.18
C MET A 51 25.19 7.52 70.10
N CYS A 52 24.18 6.79 70.55
CA CYS A 52 24.10 5.34 70.51
C CYS A 52 22.89 4.89 69.69
N GLU A 53 22.99 3.71 69.10
CA GLU A 53 21.89 3.07 68.37
C GLU A 53 21.46 1.80 69.09
N ALA A 54 20.15 1.59 69.17
CA ALA A 54 19.55 0.34 69.62
C ALA A 54 18.70 -0.24 68.49
N GLU A 55 19.02 -1.46 68.08
CA GLU A 55 18.21 -2.21 67.13
C GLU A 55 17.19 -3.06 67.88
N VAL A 56 15.94 -3.05 67.41
CA VAL A 56 14.85 -3.85 67.95
C VAL A 56 14.22 -4.65 66.83
N ALA A 57 14.18 -5.97 66.98
CA ALA A 57 13.43 -6.87 66.14
C ALA A 57 12.41 -7.60 67.02
N GLU A 58 11.13 -7.24 66.88
CA GLU A 58 10.06 -7.76 67.72
C GLU A 58 8.99 -8.44 66.86
N ARG A 59 8.53 -9.61 67.31
CA ARG A 59 7.44 -10.36 66.68
C ARG A 59 6.15 -10.08 67.44
N CYS A 60 5.22 -9.36 66.82
CA CYS A 60 3.98 -8.89 67.41
C CYS A 60 2.78 -9.25 66.54
N VAL A 61 1.57 -9.11 67.10
CA VAL A 61 0.32 -9.42 66.41
C VAL A 61 -0.48 -8.14 66.24
N THR A 62 -1.02 -7.89 65.05
CA THR A 62 -1.87 -6.73 64.76
C THR A 62 -3.28 -6.89 65.31
N LYS A 63 -4.09 -5.83 65.23
CA LYS A 63 -5.52 -5.87 65.55
C LYS A 63 -6.30 -6.95 64.79
N GLN A 64 -5.84 -7.30 63.58
CA GLN A 64 -6.46 -8.31 62.72
C GLN A 64 -6.01 -9.75 63.07
N GLY A 65 -5.13 -9.94 64.05
CA GLY A 65 -4.56 -11.25 64.38
C GLY A 65 -3.43 -11.69 63.46
N ILE A 66 -2.91 -10.78 62.62
CA ILE A 66 -1.81 -11.08 61.70
C ILE A 66 -0.48 -10.89 62.42
N VAL A 67 0.38 -11.90 62.36
CA VAL A 67 1.69 -11.87 63.00
C VAL A 67 2.67 -11.12 62.10
N LEU A 68 3.30 -10.08 62.65
CA LEU A 68 4.31 -9.28 61.97
C LEU A 68 5.62 -9.31 62.75
N THR A 69 6.73 -9.28 62.01
CA THR A 69 8.07 -9.02 62.53
C THR A 69 8.46 -7.61 62.13
N VAL A 70 8.58 -6.73 63.12
CA VAL A 70 8.95 -5.33 62.89
C VAL A 70 10.37 -5.10 63.38
N ARG A 71 11.19 -4.51 62.51
CA ARG A 71 12.54 -4.05 62.85
C ARG A 71 12.56 -2.54 62.91
N ALA A 72 13.11 -2.01 64.00
CA ALA A 72 13.25 -0.58 64.22
C ALA A 72 14.65 -0.26 64.74
N VAL A 73 15.16 0.90 64.35
CA VAL A 73 16.40 1.47 64.86
C VAL A 73 16.05 2.70 65.67
N ILE A 74 16.48 2.72 66.93
CA ILE A 74 16.31 3.83 67.84
C ILE A 74 17.67 4.51 68.02
N ALA A 75 17.70 5.79 67.70
CA ALA A 75 18.86 6.64 67.88
C ALA A 75 18.65 7.43 69.19
N PHE A 76 19.51 7.21 70.20
CA PHE A 76 19.38 7.82 71.53
C PHE A 76 20.74 8.25 72.10
N LYS A 77 20.72 9.13 73.09
CA LYS A 77 21.90 9.56 73.86
C LYS A 77 21.54 9.89 75.29
N VAL A 78 22.53 10.08 76.15
CA VAL A 78 22.31 10.62 77.50
C VAL A 78 21.89 12.10 77.39
N GLY A 79 20.88 12.51 78.17
CA GLY A 79 20.45 13.92 78.18
C GLY A 79 21.57 14.85 78.64
N ASN A 80 21.59 16.08 78.13
CA ASN A 80 22.65 17.07 78.42
C ASN A 80 22.50 17.72 79.81
N ASP A 81 21.35 17.54 80.45
CA ASP A 81 21.07 18.07 81.78
C ASP A 81 21.72 17.22 82.89
N THR A 82 21.99 17.85 84.03
CA THR A 82 22.68 17.18 85.14
C THR A 82 21.85 16.03 85.72
N GLU A 83 20.51 16.12 85.67
CA GLU A 83 19.62 15.07 86.18
C GLU A 83 19.70 13.81 85.33
N SER A 84 19.62 13.93 84.01
CA SER A 84 19.79 12.84 83.05
C SER A 84 21.14 12.15 83.20
N ILE A 85 22.23 12.91 83.30
CA ILE A 85 23.58 12.35 83.49
C ILE A 85 23.69 11.61 84.82
N VAL A 86 23.07 12.10 85.89
CA VAL A 86 23.04 11.40 87.19
C VAL A 86 22.22 10.12 87.09
N ASN A 87 21.04 10.16 86.47
CA ASN A 87 20.14 9.01 86.31
C ASN A 87 20.76 7.91 85.45
N ALA A 88 21.44 8.28 84.36
CA ALA A 88 22.17 7.35 83.50
C ALA A 88 23.44 6.82 84.19
N GLY A 89 24.20 7.70 84.84
CA GLY A 89 25.42 7.33 85.57
C GLY A 89 25.19 6.43 86.78
N GLN A 90 24.02 6.48 87.42
CA GLN A 90 23.69 5.52 88.48
C GLN A 90 23.39 4.11 87.95
N ARG A 91 22.86 4.01 86.72
CA ARG A 91 22.39 2.74 86.14
C ARG A 91 23.43 2.06 85.26
N PHE A 92 24.12 2.81 84.41
CA PHE A 92 24.92 2.28 83.30
C PHE A 92 26.43 2.51 83.44
N LEU A 93 26.91 3.16 84.50
CA LEU A 93 28.33 3.50 84.64
C LEU A 93 29.27 2.29 84.70
N SER A 94 28.77 1.14 85.15
CA SER A 94 29.55 -0.11 85.19
C SER A 94 29.47 -0.90 83.89
N ASP A 95 28.36 -0.80 83.17
CA ASP A 95 28.08 -1.53 81.92
C ASP A 95 27.26 -0.63 81.00
N GLN A 96 27.95 0.08 80.11
CA GLN A 96 27.37 1.08 79.22
C GLN A 96 26.63 0.43 78.03
N ASP A 97 27.01 -0.80 77.65
CA ASP A 97 26.39 -1.53 76.54
C ASP A 97 24.93 -1.89 76.85
N GLN A 98 24.58 -2.03 78.14
CA GLN A 98 23.20 -2.25 78.60
C GLN A 98 22.24 -1.11 78.24
N MET A 99 22.73 0.09 77.93
CA MET A 99 21.87 1.19 77.49
C MET A 99 21.11 0.82 76.22
N SER A 100 21.80 0.20 75.25
CA SER A 100 21.18 -0.24 73.99
C SER A 100 20.15 -1.35 74.23
N VAL A 101 20.50 -2.33 75.06
CA VAL A 101 19.66 -3.48 75.40
C VAL A 101 18.39 -3.05 76.14
N LEU A 102 18.51 -2.19 77.15
CA LEU A 102 17.36 -1.71 77.91
C LEU A 102 16.45 -0.83 77.07
N THR A 103 17.02 0.10 76.30
CA THR A 103 16.27 0.94 75.36
C THR A 103 15.50 0.06 74.39
N GLY A 104 16.16 -0.92 73.78
CA GLY A 104 15.53 -1.85 72.86
C GLY A 104 14.37 -2.62 73.51
N ARG A 105 14.51 -3.07 74.76
CA ARG A 105 13.45 -3.78 75.49
C ARG A 105 12.23 -2.89 75.77
N ILE A 106 12.44 -1.63 76.14
CA ILE A 106 11.33 -0.69 76.41
C ILE A 106 10.58 -0.40 75.11
N PHE A 107 11.30 -0.09 74.04
CA PHE A 107 10.71 0.18 72.73
C PHE A 107 10.02 -1.05 72.14
N ALA A 108 10.55 -2.26 72.33
CA ALA A 108 9.88 -3.50 71.93
C ALA A 108 8.50 -3.65 72.60
N GLY A 109 8.40 -3.30 73.88
CA GLY A 109 7.14 -3.31 74.62
C GLY A 109 6.10 -2.35 74.04
N HIS A 110 6.50 -1.10 73.79
CA HIS A 110 5.61 -0.08 73.23
C HIS A 110 5.25 -0.34 71.76
N LEU A 111 6.20 -0.80 70.94
CA LEU A 111 5.94 -1.26 69.58
C LEU A 111 4.87 -2.36 69.57
N ARG A 112 5.02 -3.37 70.43
CA ARG A 112 4.05 -4.47 70.54
C ARG A 112 2.66 -3.98 70.92
N ALA A 113 2.56 -3.04 71.86
CA ALA A 113 1.30 -2.49 72.32
C ALA A 113 0.57 -1.68 71.24
N ILE A 114 1.30 -0.80 70.54
CA ILE A 114 0.73 0.08 69.49
C ILE A 114 0.39 -0.73 68.24
N ILE A 115 1.24 -1.66 67.82
CA ILE A 115 0.95 -2.55 66.68
C ILE A 115 -0.32 -3.39 66.95
N GLY A 116 -0.56 -3.77 68.22
CA GLY A 116 -1.76 -4.51 68.61
C GLY A 116 -3.08 -3.75 68.38
N SER A 117 -3.07 -2.42 68.31
CA SER A 117 -4.26 -1.61 68.04
C SER A 117 -4.41 -1.17 66.58
N MET A 118 -3.39 -1.36 65.74
CA MET A 118 -3.37 -0.97 64.33
C MET A 118 -3.63 -2.14 63.38
N THR A 119 -4.09 -1.85 62.16
CA THR A 119 -4.17 -2.84 61.08
C THR A 119 -2.86 -2.93 60.28
N VAL A 120 -2.66 -3.99 59.50
CA VAL A 120 -1.44 -4.16 58.68
C VAL A 120 -1.28 -3.00 57.67
N GLU A 121 -2.38 -2.55 57.07
CA GLU A 121 -2.41 -1.47 56.09
C GLU A 121 -2.01 -0.13 56.71
N GLU A 122 -2.51 0.17 57.90
CA GLU A 122 -2.15 1.38 58.65
C GLU A 122 -0.67 1.39 59.00
N ILE A 123 -0.13 0.26 59.45
CA ILE A 123 1.29 0.13 59.82
C ILE A 123 2.20 0.30 58.59
N ILE A 124 1.81 -0.22 57.42
CA ILE A 124 2.60 -0.13 56.19
C ILE A 124 2.51 1.27 55.56
N THR A 125 1.33 1.87 55.57
CA THR A 125 1.04 3.16 54.91
C THR A 125 1.44 4.34 55.79
N GLU A 126 1.19 4.27 57.10
CA GLU A 126 1.40 5.36 58.06
C GLU A 126 2.59 5.09 59.01
N ARG A 127 3.71 4.56 58.50
CA ARG A 127 4.91 4.22 59.32
C ARG A 127 5.40 5.37 60.21
N GLN A 128 5.31 6.60 59.73
CA GLN A 128 5.74 7.78 60.49
C GLN A 128 4.86 8.03 61.71
N LYS A 129 3.56 7.75 61.61
CA LYS A 129 2.60 7.90 62.71
C LYS A 129 2.87 6.85 63.79
N LEU A 130 3.05 5.59 63.40
CA LEU A 130 3.50 4.52 64.31
C LEU A 130 4.78 4.93 65.03
N ALA A 131 5.79 5.41 64.30
CA ALA A 131 7.06 5.82 64.89
C ALA A 131 6.90 6.96 65.90
N THR A 132 6.04 7.94 65.60
CA THR A 132 5.77 9.09 66.47
C THR A 132 5.03 8.66 67.74
N GLU A 133 4.01 7.82 67.62
CA GLU A 133 3.21 7.32 68.75
C GLU A 133 4.05 6.46 69.71
N VAL A 134 4.93 5.61 69.16
CA VAL A 134 5.89 4.82 69.93
C VAL A 134 6.88 5.74 70.64
N LEU A 135 7.40 6.75 69.95
CA LEU A 135 8.35 7.71 70.52
C LEU A 135 7.70 8.48 71.68
N ASP A 136 6.51 9.02 71.49
CA ASP A 136 5.79 9.81 72.50
C ASP A 136 5.46 9.01 73.75
N THR A 137 5.02 7.75 73.58
CA THR A 137 4.75 6.83 74.70
C THR A 137 6.05 6.49 75.46
N SER A 138 7.18 6.42 74.76
CA SER A 138 8.48 6.04 75.34
C SER A 138 9.22 7.19 76.02
N LYS A 139 8.92 8.45 75.69
CA LYS A 139 9.64 9.64 76.21
C LYS A 139 9.72 9.66 77.74
N THR A 140 8.61 9.38 78.42
CA THR A 140 8.55 9.43 79.89
C THR A 140 9.44 8.35 80.54
N GLU A 141 9.46 7.14 80.00
CA GLU A 141 10.29 6.05 80.52
C GLU A 141 11.78 6.28 80.23
N MET A 142 12.10 6.82 79.06
CA MET A 142 13.46 7.21 78.67
C MET A 142 14.02 8.32 79.56
N ALA A 143 13.22 9.35 79.84
CA ALA A 143 13.62 10.43 80.73
C ALA A 143 13.93 9.94 82.16
N LYS A 144 13.14 9.00 82.71
CA LYS A 144 13.41 8.39 84.03
C LYS A 144 14.75 7.69 84.11
N ILE A 145 15.23 7.11 83.01
CA ILE A 145 16.54 6.45 82.92
C ILE A 145 17.69 7.39 82.54
N GLY A 146 17.39 8.66 82.25
CA GLY A 146 18.35 9.70 81.87
C GLY A 146 18.76 9.67 80.40
N LEU A 147 17.97 8.99 79.56
CA LEU A 147 18.20 8.89 78.12
C LEU A 147 17.22 9.79 77.36
N THR A 148 17.70 10.43 76.31
CA THR A 148 16.91 11.20 75.35
C THR A 148 16.95 10.48 74.01
N VAL A 149 15.79 10.36 73.37
CA VAL A 149 15.66 9.72 72.07
C VAL A 149 15.58 10.80 71.01
N ASP A 150 16.52 10.80 70.07
CA ASP A 150 16.56 11.80 69.01
C ASP A 150 15.66 11.36 67.85
N SER A 151 15.66 10.07 67.50
CA SER A 151 14.77 9.53 66.45
C SER A 151 14.49 8.04 66.60
N LEU A 152 13.37 7.61 66.03
CA LEU A 152 13.02 6.21 65.83
C LEU A 152 12.65 6.02 64.36
N GLN A 153 13.20 4.97 63.75
CA GLN A 153 12.94 4.62 62.36
C GLN A 153 12.50 3.16 62.26
N ILE A 154 11.42 2.91 61.52
CA ILE A 154 10.99 1.54 61.18
C ILE A 154 11.77 1.08 59.95
N GLN A 155 12.66 0.11 60.13
CA GLN A 155 13.55 -0.41 59.07
C GLN A 155 12.81 -1.37 58.15
N SER A 156 12.09 -2.35 58.72
CA SER A 156 11.36 -3.34 57.94
C SER A 156 10.12 -3.85 58.69
N ILE A 157 9.10 -4.22 57.93
CA ILE A 157 7.89 -4.88 58.42
C ILE A 157 7.71 -6.12 57.55
N ASP A 158 7.68 -7.28 58.17
CA ASP A 158 7.61 -8.58 57.50
C ASP A 158 6.46 -9.39 58.11
N ASP A 159 5.63 -10.05 57.29
CA ASP A 159 4.53 -10.92 57.72
C ASP A 159 4.90 -12.42 57.75
N GLY A 160 6.19 -12.73 57.56
CA GLY A 160 6.74 -14.07 57.59
C GLY A 160 6.04 -15.00 56.61
N ASP A 161 5.53 -16.11 57.12
CA ASP A 161 4.87 -17.14 56.30
C ASP A 161 3.40 -16.82 55.97
N THR A 162 2.85 -15.69 56.43
CA THR A 162 1.42 -15.36 56.23
C THR A 162 1.10 -14.93 54.79
N GLY A 163 2.07 -14.30 54.10
CA GLY A 163 1.92 -13.86 52.71
C GLY A 163 0.83 -12.81 52.45
N TYR A 164 0.30 -12.19 53.51
CA TYR A 164 -0.72 -11.15 53.48
C TYR A 164 -0.24 -9.88 52.75
N ILE A 165 0.98 -9.41 53.04
CA ILE A 165 1.58 -8.22 52.40
C ILE A 165 1.79 -8.48 50.90
N ALA A 166 2.23 -9.69 50.56
CA ALA A 166 2.40 -10.11 49.18
C ALA A 166 1.06 -10.17 48.43
N ALA A 167 0.02 -10.71 49.07
CA ALA A 167 -1.33 -10.77 48.53
C ALA A 167 -1.95 -9.37 48.33
N MET A 168 -1.76 -8.45 49.28
CA MET A 168 -2.20 -7.05 49.15
C MET A 168 -1.54 -6.33 47.98
N SER A 169 -0.27 -6.66 47.69
CA SER A 169 0.47 -6.09 46.57
C SER A 169 0.09 -6.69 45.21
N ALA A 170 -0.58 -7.85 45.17
CA ALA A 170 -0.85 -8.58 43.93
C ALA A 170 -1.76 -7.82 42.94
N PRO A 171 -2.89 -7.19 43.36
CA PRO A 171 -3.72 -6.40 42.44
C PRO A 171 -2.97 -5.20 41.84
N HIS A 172 -2.17 -4.51 42.65
CA HIS A 172 -1.34 -3.39 42.17
C HIS A 172 -0.28 -3.86 41.17
N LYS A 173 0.40 -4.98 41.44
CA LYS A 173 1.35 -5.60 40.50
C LYS A 173 0.66 -5.98 39.19
N ALA A 174 -0.52 -6.60 39.26
CA ALA A 174 -1.30 -6.96 38.08
C ALA A 174 -1.76 -5.73 37.27
N ALA A 175 -2.15 -4.64 37.95
CA ALA A 175 -2.52 -3.38 37.29
C ALA A 175 -1.32 -2.74 36.58
N ILE A 176 -0.16 -2.67 37.23
CA ILE A 176 1.08 -2.17 36.63
C ILE A 176 1.50 -3.04 35.43
N GLN A 177 1.42 -4.36 35.55
CA GLN A 177 1.71 -5.29 34.46
C GLN A 177 0.75 -5.12 33.28
N ARG A 178 -0.56 -5.01 33.54
CA ARG A 178 -1.57 -4.74 32.51
C ARG A 178 -1.28 -3.41 31.82
N GLN A 179 -0.99 -2.36 32.57
CA GLN A 179 -0.68 -1.04 32.00
C GLN A 179 0.60 -1.08 31.15
N ALA A 180 1.63 -1.78 31.61
CA ALA A 180 2.86 -1.99 30.85
C ALA A 180 2.60 -2.75 29.53
N GLN A 181 1.76 -3.80 29.56
CA GLN A 181 1.36 -4.54 28.35
C GLN A 181 0.56 -3.68 27.38
N ILE A 182 -0.38 -2.86 27.87
CA ILE A 182 -1.15 -1.93 27.03
C ILE A 182 -0.21 -0.91 26.37
N ALA A 183 0.71 -0.32 27.13
CA ALA A 183 1.69 0.62 26.61
C ALA A 183 2.60 -0.03 25.56
N GLN A 184 3.05 -1.27 25.79
CA GLN A 184 3.86 -2.02 24.82
C GLN A 184 3.08 -2.35 23.55
N ALA A 185 1.81 -2.77 23.68
CA ALA A 185 0.95 -3.06 22.54
C ALA A 185 0.67 -1.80 21.70
N GLN A 186 0.40 -0.67 22.35
CA GLN A 186 0.22 0.63 21.68
C GLN A 186 1.50 1.07 20.96
N ALA A 187 2.67 0.92 21.61
CA ALA A 187 3.95 1.23 20.98
C ALA A 187 4.23 0.33 19.77
N ALA A 188 3.93 -0.98 19.86
CA ALA A 188 4.08 -1.93 18.77
C ALA A 188 3.12 -1.63 17.61
N GLN A 189 1.86 -1.29 17.91
CA GLN A 189 0.89 -0.88 16.90
C GLN A 189 1.34 0.39 16.19
N ALA A 190 1.77 1.42 16.92
CA ALA A 190 2.25 2.66 16.33
C ALA A 190 3.50 2.45 15.46
N ALA A 191 4.43 1.59 15.88
CA ALA A 191 5.59 1.21 15.09
C ALA A 191 5.18 0.47 13.80
N ALA A 192 4.26 -0.50 13.89
CA ALA A 192 3.76 -1.23 12.73
C ALA A 192 3.02 -0.31 11.75
N GLU A 193 2.16 0.60 12.23
CA GLU A 193 1.47 1.59 11.39
C GLU A 193 2.46 2.53 10.69
N ALA A 194 3.50 2.98 11.39
CA ALA A 194 4.56 3.80 10.82
C ALA A 194 5.36 3.04 9.74
N GLU A 195 5.68 1.76 9.97
CA GLU A 195 6.34 0.89 8.98
C GLU A 195 5.46 0.67 7.75
N GLN A 196 4.17 0.38 7.93
CA GLN A 196 3.22 0.21 6.82
C GLN A 196 3.06 1.50 6.01
N ALA A 197 2.95 2.65 6.69
CA ALA A 197 2.87 3.95 6.03
C ALA A 197 4.16 4.28 5.26
N ALA A 198 5.33 3.96 5.82
CA ALA A 198 6.62 4.11 5.16
C ALA A 198 6.73 3.21 3.92
N ALA A 199 6.38 1.92 4.04
CA ALA A 199 6.40 0.98 2.93
C ALA A 199 5.44 1.40 1.80
N ARG A 200 4.23 1.87 2.15
CA ARG A 200 3.27 2.39 1.16
C ARG A 200 3.81 3.61 0.43
N LYS A 201 4.39 4.58 1.16
CA LYS A 201 5.02 5.76 0.54
C LYS A 201 6.17 5.35 -0.39
N GLN A 202 7.02 4.42 0.02
CA GLN A 202 8.11 3.91 -0.82
C GLN A 202 7.56 3.28 -2.11
N ALA A 203 6.51 2.47 -2.03
CA ALA A 203 5.87 1.86 -3.21
C ALA A 203 5.23 2.93 -4.12
N GLU A 204 4.59 3.96 -3.56
CA GLU A 204 4.02 5.07 -4.32
C GLU A 204 5.12 5.87 -5.05
N TYR A 205 6.24 6.20 -4.38
CA TYR A 205 7.38 6.86 -5.01
C TYR A 205 8.02 5.99 -6.10
N ALA A 206 8.16 4.68 -5.88
CA ALA A 206 8.69 3.75 -6.88
C ALA A 206 7.79 3.71 -8.12
N ARG A 207 6.46 3.66 -7.94
CA ARG A 207 5.50 3.70 -9.04
C ARG A 207 5.57 5.02 -9.81
N GLN A 208 5.59 6.16 -9.12
CA GLN A 208 5.71 7.48 -9.77
C GLN A 208 7.00 7.58 -10.57
N THR A 209 8.11 7.11 -10.00
CA THR A 209 9.42 7.08 -10.68
C THR A 209 9.35 6.22 -11.95
N ALA A 210 8.73 5.04 -11.88
CA ALA A 210 8.58 4.16 -13.04
C ALA A 210 7.70 4.77 -14.14
N VAL A 211 6.62 5.49 -13.78
CA VAL A 211 5.77 6.20 -14.75
C VAL A 211 6.56 7.31 -15.44
N VAL A 212 7.25 8.15 -14.67
CA VAL A 212 8.07 9.24 -15.24
C VAL A 212 9.18 8.69 -16.13
N GLN A 213 9.84 7.60 -15.74
CA GLN A 213 10.84 6.93 -16.58
C GLN A 213 10.24 6.40 -17.89
N ALA A 214 9.05 5.80 -17.84
CA ALA A 214 8.36 5.29 -19.03
C ALA A 214 7.85 6.42 -19.95
N GLU A 215 7.34 7.51 -19.39
CA GLU A 215 6.97 8.71 -20.15
C GLU A 215 8.19 9.34 -20.82
N TYR A 216 9.30 9.47 -20.07
CA TYR A 216 10.55 9.99 -20.60
C TYR A 216 11.11 9.11 -21.72
N SER A 217 11.11 7.77 -21.56
CA SER A 217 11.56 6.86 -22.61
C SER A 217 10.67 6.94 -23.85
N ALA A 218 9.35 7.00 -23.67
CA ALA A 218 8.41 7.13 -24.78
C ALA A 218 8.59 8.45 -25.56
N GLU A 219 8.92 9.53 -24.86
CA GLU A 219 9.23 10.82 -25.49
C GLU A 219 10.56 10.77 -26.25
N VAL A 220 11.60 10.18 -25.66
CA VAL A 220 12.89 9.95 -26.34
C VAL A 220 12.68 9.10 -27.60
N ASP A 221 11.90 8.03 -27.53
CA ASP A 221 11.60 7.16 -28.66
C ASP A 221 10.85 7.92 -29.78
N ARG A 222 9.90 8.81 -29.43
CA ARG A 222 9.19 9.66 -30.40
C ARG A 222 10.13 10.63 -31.10
N VAL A 223 10.95 11.36 -30.34
CA VAL A 223 11.90 12.34 -30.89
C VAL A 223 12.94 11.62 -31.76
N GLN A 224 13.41 10.45 -31.34
CA GLN A 224 14.33 9.62 -32.10
C GLN A 224 13.70 9.09 -33.39
N ALA A 225 12.45 8.65 -33.36
CA ALA A 225 11.72 8.20 -34.54
C ALA A 225 11.50 9.34 -35.55
N GLN A 226 11.12 10.54 -35.08
CA GLN A 226 11.00 11.73 -35.93
C GLN A 226 12.36 12.12 -36.55
N SER A 227 13.42 12.12 -35.74
CA SER A 227 14.78 12.42 -36.23
C SER A 227 15.25 11.39 -37.26
N SER A 228 14.92 10.11 -37.07
CA SER A 228 15.26 9.03 -38.01
C SER A 228 14.45 9.09 -39.31
N GLN A 229 13.22 9.61 -39.27
CA GLN A 229 12.37 9.83 -40.44
C GLN A 229 12.80 11.04 -41.28
N ALA A 230 13.42 12.05 -40.67
CA ALA A 230 13.81 13.28 -41.34
C ALA A 230 14.76 13.06 -42.54
N GLY A 231 15.69 12.11 -42.45
CA GLY A 231 16.62 11.78 -43.55
C GLY A 231 15.90 11.25 -44.80
N PRO A 232 15.19 10.10 -44.70
CA PRO A 232 14.45 9.53 -45.83
C PRO A 232 13.36 10.46 -46.41
N LEU A 233 12.67 11.24 -45.56
CA LEU A 233 11.70 12.24 -46.05
C LEU A 233 12.37 13.36 -46.84
N ALA A 234 13.50 13.88 -46.37
CA ALA A 234 14.26 14.89 -47.10
C ALA A 234 14.76 14.35 -48.46
N GLU A 235 15.21 13.09 -48.52
CA GLU A 235 15.57 12.42 -49.77
C GLU A 235 14.36 12.25 -50.69
N ALA A 236 13.21 11.80 -50.17
CA ALA A 236 11.99 11.64 -50.96
C ALA A 236 11.49 12.99 -51.52
N HIS A 237 11.54 14.06 -50.73
CA HIS A 237 11.21 15.41 -51.19
C HIS A 237 12.15 15.87 -52.30
N ALA A 238 13.47 15.72 -52.12
CA ALA A 238 14.44 16.07 -53.15
C ALA A 238 14.24 15.27 -54.45
N GLN A 239 13.90 13.98 -54.35
CA GLN A 239 13.58 13.15 -55.52
C GLN A 239 12.29 13.59 -56.22
N GLN A 240 11.25 13.95 -55.48
CA GLN A 240 10.00 14.46 -56.05
C GLN A 240 10.23 15.77 -56.82
N GLU A 241 11.02 16.69 -56.28
CA GLU A 241 11.38 17.94 -56.98
C GLU A 241 12.13 17.68 -58.29
N VAL A 242 13.10 16.76 -58.27
CA VAL A 242 13.84 16.36 -59.48
C VAL A 242 12.89 15.72 -60.51
N LEU A 243 11.96 14.86 -60.08
CA LEU A 243 10.98 14.23 -60.96
C LEU A 243 10.02 15.26 -61.57
N ALA A 244 9.53 16.22 -60.78
CA ALA A 244 8.65 17.29 -61.24
C ALA A 244 9.34 18.14 -62.32
N ALA A 245 10.59 18.56 -62.08
CA ALA A 245 11.38 19.30 -63.06
C ALA A 245 11.60 18.49 -64.36
N ARG A 246 11.88 17.18 -64.25
CA ARG A 246 12.01 16.28 -65.42
C ARG A 246 10.68 16.14 -66.18
N THR A 247 9.56 16.07 -65.47
CA THR A 247 8.23 15.92 -66.07
C THR A 247 7.84 17.19 -66.83
N GLU A 248 8.09 18.36 -66.25
CA GLU A 248 7.84 19.64 -66.91
C GLU A 248 8.69 19.78 -68.19
N LEU A 249 9.97 19.40 -68.13
CA LEU A 249 10.82 19.37 -69.33
C LEU A 249 10.29 18.41 -70.40
N ALA A 250 9.80 17.23 -70.00
CA ALA A 250 9.22 16.26 -70.93
C ALA A 250 7.91 16.77 -71.58
N GLN A 251 7.05 17.44 -70.81
CA GLN A 251 5.82 18.07 -71.34
C GLN A 251 6.16 19.16 -72.36
N ARG A 252 7.07 20.07 -72.02
CA ARG A 252 7.53 21.11 -72.97
C ARG A 252 8.12 20.50 -74.24
N ALA A 253 8.87 19.40 -74.14
CA ALA A 253 9.41 18.68 -75.29
C ALA A 253 8.31 18.01 -76.14
N ALA A 254 7.28 17.45 -75.51
CA ALA A 254 6.13 16.85 -76.19
C ALA A 254 5.30 17.90 -76.94
N ASP A 255 5.05 19.06 -76.33
CA ASP A 255 4.33 20.17 -76.96
C ASP A 255 5.07 20.70 -78.19
N LEU A 256 6.39 20.88 -78.08
CA LEU A 256 7.24 21.26 -79.22
C LEU A 256 7.15 20.22 -80.36
N ARG A 257 7.15 18.93 -80.01
CA ARG A 257 7.01 17.84 -81.00
C ARG A 257 5.63 17.84 -81.65
N GLN A 258 4.56 18.14 -80.91
CA GLN A 258 3.21 18.26 -81.47
C GLN A 258 3.11 19.44 -82.45
N GLN A 259 3.70 20.59 -82.11
CA GLN A 259 3.75 21.73 -83.03
C GLN A 259 4.53 21.40 -84.32
N GLN A 260 5.63 20.66 -84.22
CA GLN A 260 6.39 20.18 -85.38
C GLN A 260 5.55 19.24 -86.27
N LEU A 261 4.88 18.25 -85.69
CA LEU A 261 4.03 17.30 -86.44
C LEU A 261 2.87 17.97 -87.16
N VAL A 262 2.23 18.97 -86.54
CA VAL A 262 1.17 19.76 -87.19
C VAL A 262 1.71 20.53 -88.39
N ALA A 263 2.91 21.12 -88.28
CA ALA A 263 3.53 21.84 -89.37
C ALA A 263 3.98 20.94 -90.54
N GLU A 264 4.50 19.74 -90.24
CA GLU A 264 5.10 18.85 -91.23
C GLU A 264 4.09 17.90 -91.90
N ILE A 265 3.07 17.41 -91.18
CA ILE A 265 2.13 16.40 -91.70
C ILE A 265 0.78 17.03 -92.08
N VAL A 266 0.18 17.82 -91.18
CA VAL A 266 -1.21 18.27 -91.35
C VAL A 266 -1.31 19.36 -92.41
N LYS A 267 -0.44 20.37 -92.38
CA LYS A 267 -0.48 21.47 -93.38
C LYS A 267 -0.35 21.02 -94.84
N PRO A 268 0.60 20.15 -95.23
CA PRO A 268 0.66 19.66 -96.61
C PRO A 268 -0.50 18.72 -96.95
N ALA A 269 -1.02 17.95 -95.99
CA ALA A 269 -2.19 17.10 -96.22
C ALA A 269 -3.47 17.93 -96.48
N GLU A 270 -3.67 19.03 -95.75
CA GLU A 270 -4.76 19.97 -95.99
C GLU A 270 -4.65 20.67 -97.35
N ALA A 271 -3.42 21.07 -97.74
CA ALA A 271 -3.18 21.67 -99.05
C ALA A 271 -3.49 20.70 -100.21
N GLU A 272 -3.16 19.41 -100.06
CA GLU A 272 -3.45 18.38 -101.06
C GLU A 272 -4.95 18.06 -101.14
N ALA A 273 -5.65 18.02 -100.00
CA ALA A 273 -7.10 17.83 -99.97
C ALA A 273 -7.85 18.96 -100.71
N GLU A 274 -7.41 20.21 -100.55
CA GLU A 274 -8.01 21.35 -101.23
C GLU A 274 -7.76 21.32 -102.75
N ARG A 275 -6.55 20.89 -103.16
CA ARG A 275 -6.21 20.69 -104.59
C ARG A 275 -7.13 19.70 -105.28
N ILE A 276 -7.40 18.56 -104.64
CA ILE A 276 -8.31 17.52 -105.17
C ILE A 276 -9.74 18.05 -105.27
N ARG A 277 -10.21 18.82 -104.28
CA ARG A 277 -11.56 19.37 -104.26
C ARG A 277 -11.82 20.34 -105.43
N VAL A 278 -10.85 21.19 -105.74
CA VAL A 278 -10.94 22.14 -106.87
C VAL A 278 -10.95 21.40 -108.22
N LEU A 279 -10.11 20.38 -108.38
CA LEU A 279 -10.09 19.56 -109.60
C LEU A 279 -11.42 18.83 -109.83
N ALA A 280 -11.99 18.23 -108.77
CA ALA A 280 -13.27 17.52 -108.86
C ALA A 280 -14.45 18.44 -109.27
N LEU A 281 -14.46 19.68 -108.79
CA LEU A 281 -15.47 20.68 -109.18
C LEU A 281 -15.34 21.08 -110.66
N ALA A 282 -14.11 21.26 -111.15
CA ALA A 282 -13.87 21.59 -112.56
C ALA A 282 -14.30 20.46 -113.52
N GLU A 283 -14.13 19.20 -113.10
CA GLU A 283 -14.49 18.02 -113.90
C GLU A 283 -16.02 17.83 -113.97
N ALA A 284 -16.73 18.12 -112.87
CA ALA A 284 -18.19 18.12 -112.82
C ALA A 284 -18.81 19.16 -113.78
N GLU A 285 -18.25 20.36 -113.85
CA GLU A 285 -18.73 21.43 -114.75
C GLU A 285 -18.56 21.03 -116.22
N ARG A 286 -17.46 20.35 -116.55
CA ARG A 286 -17.16 19.89 -117.92
C ARG A 286 -18.15 18.84 -118.41
N MET A 287 -18.59 17.93 -117.53
CA MET A 287 -19.61 16.93 -117.87
C MET A 287 -20.98 17.57 -118.13
N ARG A 288 -21.35 18.62 -117.40
CA ARG A 288 -22.65 19.28 -117.54
C ARG A 288 -22.84 19.92 -118.92
N ILE A 289 -21.79 20.59 -119.44
CA ILE A 289 -21.80 21.25 -120.74
C ILE A 289 -21.91 20.24 -121.90
N GLN A 290 -21.27 19.07 -121.77
CA GLN A 290 -21.36 18.01 -122.79
C GLN A 290 -22.75 17.37 -122.87
N ALA A 291 -23.45 17.25 -121.74
CA ALA A 291 -24.79 16.67 -121.69
C ALA A 291 -25.86 17.56 -122.36
N GLU A 292 -25.74 18.89 -122.26
CA GLU A 292 -26.68 19.83 -122.92
C GLU A 292 -26.52 19.87 -124.45
N ALA A 293 -25.33 19.58 -124.99
CA ALA A 293 -25.07 19.58 -126.44
C ALA A 293 -25.66 18.36 -127.18
N ALA A 294 -25.93 17.24 -126.50
CA ALA A 294 -26.44 16.02 -127.12
C ALA A 294 -27.97 16.02 -127.35
N ALA A 295 -28.72 16.92 -126.71
CA ALA A 295 -30.19 16.88 -126.70
C ALA A 295 -30.87 17.49 -127.95
N SER A 296 -30.14 18.17 -128.84
CA SER A 296 -30.72 19.00 -129.91
C SER A 296 -30.86 18.33 -131.31
N HIS A 297 -30.45 17.06 -131.51
CA HIS A 297 -30.35 16.43 -132.85
C HIS A 297 -31.07 15.07 -133.05
N GLY A 298 -32.38 14.94 -132.76
CA GLY A 298 -33.06 13.62 -132.83
C GLY A 298 -34.52 13.56 -133.29
N ARG A 299 -34.97 14.33 -134.30
CA ARG A 299 -36.40 14.39 -134.72
C ARG A 299 -36.75 13.93 -136.16
N VAL A 300 -35.87 13.25 -136.91
CA VAL A 300 -36.15 12.90 -138.34
C VAL A 300 -35.86 11.44 -138.73
N ALA A 301 -35.58 10.53 -137.79
CA ALA A 301 -35.16 9.15 -138.12
C ALA A 301 -36.18 8.03 -137.82
N LEU A 302 -37.42 8.35 -137.41
CA LEU A 302 -38.37 7.35 -136.87
C LEU A 302 -39.41 6.79 -137.87
N ASP A 303 -39.54 7.35 -139.08
CA ASP A 303 -40.58 6.92 -140.05
C ASP A 303 -40.14 5.87 -141.09
N ARG A 304 -38.95 5.25 -140.97
CA ARG A 304 -38.44 4.35 -142.03
C ARG A 304 -37.81 3.03 -141.61
N MET A 305 -37.86 2.63 -140.33
CA MET A 305 -37.10 1.45 -139.85
C MET A 305 -37.91 0.22 -139.39
N LEU A 306 -39.25 0.15 -139.44
CA LEU A 306 -39.97 -1.06 -138.99
C LEU A 306 -41.18 -1.49 -139.86
N ILE A 307 -41.02 -1.48 -141.18
CA ILE A 307 -41.82 -2.28 -142.14
C ILE A 307 -41.13 -3.63 -142.50
N ASP A 308 -39.86 -3.84 -142.12
CA ASP A 308 -39.02 -4.96 -142.61
C ASP A 308 -38.69 -6.07 -141.59
N GLN A 309 -39.33 -6.13 -140.42
CA GLN A 309 -38.99 -7.12 -139.37
C GLN A 309 -40.19 -7.91 -138.78
N LEU A 310 -41.37 -7.82 -139.39
CA LEU A 310 -42.57 -8.57 -138.96
C LEU A 310 -42.53 -10.12 -139.04
N PRO A 311 -41.61 -10.80 -139.75
CA PRO A 311 -41.61 -12.28 -139.79
C PRO A 311 -40.88 -13.01 -138.64
N GLN A 312 -40.07 -12.35 -137.81
CA GLN A 312 -39.22 -13.06 -136.83
C GLN A 312 -39.76 -13.09 -135.39
N ILE A 313 -40.71 -12.22 -135.03
CA ILE A 313 -41.27 -12.15 -133.66
C ILE A 313 -42.38 -13.21 -133.43
N VAL A 314 -43.00 -13.75 -134.47
CA VAL A 314 -44.05 -14.79 -134.35
C VAL A 314 -43.46 -16.19 -134.11
N LYS A 315 -42.17 -16.42 -134.41
CA LYS A 315 -41.55 -17.75 -134.33
C LYS A 315 -41.05 -18.14 -132.94
N GLU A 316 -40.66 -17.17 -132.11
CA GLU A 316 -40.21 -17.40 -130.72
C GLU A 316 -41.36 -17.34 -129.70
N ALA A 317 -42.58 -17.01 -130.14
CA ALA A 317 -43.77 -16.97 -129.30
C ALA A 317 -44.42 -18.36 -129.05
N ALA A 318 -43.85 -19.47 -129.53
CA ALA A 318 -44.48 -20.80 -129.49
C ALA A 318 -43.66 -21.92 -128.82
N SER A 319 -42.46 -21.67 -128.29
CA SER A 319 -41.56 -22.77 -127.85
C SER A 319 -41.20 -22.82 -126.35
N GLY A 320 -41.70 -21.91 -125.51
CA GLY A 320 -41.25 -21.79 -124.10
C GLY A 320 -42.28 -22.09 -123.01
N LEU A 321 -43.55 -22.34 -123.34
CA LEU A 321 -44.60 -22.70 -122.38
C LEU A 321 -44.87 -24.21 -122.40
N SER A 322 -44.01 -24.99 -121.76
CA SER A 322 -44.34 -26.36 -121.36
C SER A 322 -43.53 -26.72 -120.12
N GLY A 323 -44.10 -26.42 -118.95
CA GLY A 323 -43.59 -26.98 -117.69
C GLY A 323 -43.57 -26.02 -116.52
N ALA A 324 -44.71 -25.93 -115.85
CA ALA A 324 -44.88 -25.65 -114.42
C ALA A 324 -44.50 -24.24 -113.92
N ASN A 325 -45.51 -23.41 -113.66
CA ASN A 325 -46.39 -23.32 -112.48
C ASN A 325 -45.84 -22.38 -111.40
N VAL A 326 -46.47 -21.21 -111.43
CA VAL A 326 -46.32 -20.04 -110.58
C VAL A 326 -47.11 -20.29 -109.29
N ASN A 327 -46.53 -19.99 -108.13
CA ASN A 327 -47.32 -19.77 -106.92
C ASN A 327 -46.82 -18.51 -106.21
N VAL A 328 -47.69 -17.50 -106.23
CA VAL A 328 -47.57 -16.21 -105.53
C VAL A 328 -48.40 -16.33 -104.25
N LEU A 329 -47.78 -16.15 -103.09
CA LEU A 329 -48.51 -15.81 -101.87
C LEU A 329 -47.83 -14.60 -101.23
N ASN A 330 -48.57 -13.51 -101.34
CA ASN A 330 -48.30 -12.17 -100.84
C ASN A 330 -49.45 -11.89 -99.85
N GLY A 331 -49.15 -11.34 -98.67
CA GLY A 331 -50.19 -10.78 -97.80
C GLY A 331 -50.02 -11.03 -96.29
N ALA A 332 -49.52 -9.98 -95.63
CA ALA A 332 -50.03 -9.36 -94.40
C ALA A 332 -50.12 -10.16 -93.09
N ASP A 333 -49.28 -9.72 -92.14
CA ASP A 333 -49.60 -9.36 -90.74
C ASP A 333 -50.85 -9.93 -90.07
N GLY A 334 -50.65 -10.52 -88.88
CA GLY A 334 -51.73 -10.87 -87.96
C GLY A 334 -51.23 -11.34 -86.60
N LEU A 335 -50.79 -10.40 -85.77
CA LEU A 335 -50.68 -10.56 -84.31
C LEU A 335 -52.05 -10.86 -83.69
N GLY A 336 -52.12 -11.65 -82.61
CA GLY A 336 -53.25 -11.59 -81.68
C GLY A 336 -53.62 -12.88 -80.95
N GLU A 337 -53.47 -12.82 -79.63
CA GLU A 337 -53.84 -13.79 -78.59
C GLU A 337 -55.28 -14.33 -78.63
N ILE A 338 -55.48 -15.48 -77.96
CA ILE A 338 -56.59 -15.84 -77.04
C ILE A 338 -56.19 -17.22 -76.45
N ALA A 339 -55.77 -17.28 -75.18
CA ALA A 339 -56.57 -17.56 -73.96
C ALA A 339 -56.50 -19.05 -73.55
N ALA A 340 -56.61 -19.50 -72.31
CA ALA A 340 -56.54 -18.94 -70.95
C ALA A 340 -56.56 -20.15 -69.99
N GLY A 341 -56.06 -20.00 -68.75
CA GLY A 341 -56.21 -21.03 -67.70
C GLY A 341 -55.51 -20.67 -66.39
N LEU A 342 -56.15 -19.84 -65.57
CA LEU A 342 -55.66 -19.31 -64.29
C LEU A 342 -55.72 -20.32 -63.12
N VAL A 343 -54.62 -20.35 -62.35
CA VAL A 343 -54.48 -20.30 -60.86
C VAL A 343 -55.04 -21.43 -59.97
N GLY A 344 -54.12 -22.03 -59.20
CA GLY A 344 -54.35 -22.42 -57.81
C GLY A 344 -53.62 -23.69 -57.36
N GLN A 345 -52.97 -23.64 -56.18
CA GLN A 345 -52.47 -24.79 -55.38
C GLN A 345 -51.00 -25.22 -55.53
N GLY A 346 -50.07 -24.27 -55.38
CA GLY A 346 -48.63 -24.52 -55.17
C GLY A 346 -48.22 -25.02 -53.78
N LEU A 347 -49.03 -25.84 -53.07
CA LEU A 347 -48.67 -26.34 -51.73
C LEU A 347 -48.86 -27.86 -51.52
N THR A 348 -49.26 -28.62 -52.53
CA THR A 348 -49.45 -30.09 -52.43
C THR A 348 -48.39 -30.90 -53.21
N ILE A 349 -47.51 -30.23 -53.96
CA ILE A 349 -46.38 -30.88 -54.66
C ILE A 349 -45.24 -31.23 -53.69
N LEU A 350 -45.11 -30.50 -52.57
CA LEU A 350 -44.08 -30.74 -51.56
C LEU A 350 -44.28 -32.06 -50.77
N ASP A 351 -45.50 -32.59 -50.69
CA ASP A 351 -45.81 -33.85 -49.98
C ASP A 351 -45.89 -35.08 -50.91
N SER A 352 -45.92 -34.87 -52.23
CA SER A 352 -45.99 -35.95 -53.24
C SER A 352 -44.61 -36.49 -53.62
N VAL A 353 -43.57 -35.64 -53.63
CA VAL A 353 -42.18 -36.08 -53.85
C VAL A 353 -41.64 -36.86 -52.64
N ARG A 354 -42.07 -36.49 -51.42
CA ARG A 354 -41.71 -37.19 -50.18
C ARG A 354 -42.33 -38.59 -50.08
N ARG A 355 -43.42 -38.85 -50.80
CA ARG A 355 -44.07 -40.18 -50.88
C ARG A 355 -43.55 -41.08 -52.00
N ASN A 356 -42.72 -40.57 -52.93
CA ASN A 356 -42.25 -41.33 -54.09
C ASN A 356 -40.77 -41.77 -54.01
N LEU A 357 -40.13 -41.68 -52.84
CA LEU A 357 -38.79 -42.22 -52.57
C LEU A 357 -38.79 -43.40 -51.59
N GLY A 358 -39.95 -44.02 -51.37
CA GLY A 358 -40.05 -45.26 -50.63
C GLY A 358 -40.97 -46.24 -51.34
N SER A 359 -40.39 -47.28 -51.96
CA SER A 359 -41.04 -48.57 -52.21
C SER A 359 -40.05 -49.56 -52.85
N PRO A 360 -40.28 -50.88 -52.73
CA PRO A 360 -39.40 -51.75 -51.94
C PRO A 360 -38.94 -53.00 -52.72
N ASP A 361 -38.35 -53.92 -51.95
CA ASP A 361 -38.41 -55.39 -52.09
C ASP A 361 -37.15 -56.12 -52.58
N GLY A 362 -36.87 -57.26 -51.94
CA GLY A 362 -36.04 -58.35 -52.51
C GLY A 362 -34.67 -58.65 -51.87
N ASP A 363 -34.71 -59.47 -50.83
CA ASP A 363 -33.94 -60.73 -50.68
C ASP A 363 -32.41 -60.80 -50.41
N ALA A 364 -32.14 -61.58 -49.34
CA ALA A 364 -31.24 -62.73 -49.26
C ALA A 364 -29.73 -62.60 -48.90
N GLU A 365 -29.42 -63.36 -47.84
CA GLU A 365 -28.27 -64.26 -47.63
C GLU A 365 -26.83 -63.78 -47.28
N LYS A 366 -26.46 -64.17 -46.03
CA LYS A 366 -25.27 -64.92 -45.58
C LYS A 366 -23.84 -64.35 -45.62
N SER A 367 -23.19 -64.61 -44.46
CA SER A 367 -21.75 -64.77 -44.18
C SER A 367 -20.95 -63.47 -44.10
N GLY A 368 -19.99 -63.27 -43.20
CA GLY A 368 -19.40 -64.11 -42.16
C GLY A 368 -18.10 -63.44 -41.67
N GLY A 369 -17.81 -63.55 -40.37
CA GLY A 369 -16.51 -63.31 -39.73
C GLY A 369 -16.14 -61.85 -39.43
N THR A 370 -15.31 -61.51 -38.44
CA THR A 370 -14.64 -62.23 -37.34
C THR A 370 -13.93 -61.16 -36.49
N GLY A 371 -13.94 -61.32 -35.16
CA GLY A 371 -12.95 -60.77 -34.22
C GLY A 371 -13.09 -59.28 -33.87
N GLY A 372 -13.03 -58.83 -32.63
CA GLY A 372 -12.57 -59.45 -31.38
C GLY A 372 -11.93 -58.35 -30.54
N GLY A 373 -12.39 -58.17 -29.28
CA GLY A 373 -11.81 -57.17 -28.37
C GLY A 373 -12.64 -56.94 -27.11
N LYS A 374 -12.44 -57.80 -26.11
CA LYS A 374 -12.94 -57.79 -24.72
C LYS A 374 -12.68 -56.44 -24.01
N ILE A 375 -13.60 -55.89 -23.21
CA ILE A 375 -13.98 -56.21 -21.81
C ILE A 375 -12.81 -56.12 -20.80
N GLU A 376 -12.90 -55.13 -19.89
CA GLU A 376 -12.88 -55.24 -18.40
C GLU A 376 -12.92 -53.79 -17.84
N ILE A 377 -13.99 -53.33 -17.20
CA ILE A 377 -14.41 -53.53 -15.79
C ILE A 377 -13.28 -53.20 -14.79
N ARG A 378 -13.30 -52.00 -14.21
CA ARG A 378 -13.72 -51.80 -12.83
C ARG A 378 -14.11 -50.36 -12.54
#